data_AF-A0A316S5P8-F1
#
_entry.id   AF-A0A316S5P8-F1
#
_cell.length_a   1.000
_cell.length_b   1.000
_cell.length_c   1.000
_cell.angle_alpha   90.00
_cell.angle_beta   90.00
_cell.angle_gamma   90.00
#
_symmetry.space_group_name_H-M   'P 1'
#
loop_
_entity.id
_entity.type
_entity.pdbx_description
1 polymer ?
#
loop_
_entity_poly.entity_id
_entity_poly.type
_entity_poly.pdbx_seq_one_letter_code
_entity_poly.pdbx_strand_id
1 'polypeptide(L)'
;MSGKWKCFVKKYQNFCIVSGIAGFLLAPFLWPFFLAILVNTLSLTVPVLLVYLLVCQLKKKQKEEKKEPPTECGEGEERKKTVTKKVQEKKETPIHQKPKQEIKKAVEMKKKEETIPDLPKKQLNEADIAAKNWYLREGRERFLHISKKLEAEGISSFSVGKDGLCTIRTEKGFRRVAAVRDFPADRRIVIKTELEKEGGYSVKISGRYMWVTRR
;
A
#
# COMPACT_ATOMS: atom_id res chain seq x y z
N MET A 1 -36.05 -14.29 38.55
CA MET A 1 -35.09 -13.26 38.05
C MET A 1 -35.39 -12.71 36.64
N SER A 2 -36.30 -13.28 35.85
CA SER A 2 -36.44 -13.00 34.39
C SER A 2 -36.84 -11.57 33.97
N GLY A 3 -37.64 -10.85 34.75
CA GLY A 3 -38.22 -9.56 34.34
C GLY A 3 -37.20 -8.46 34.03
N LYS A 4 -36.17 -8.30 34.88
CA LYS A 4 -35.14 -7.25 34.72
C LYS A 4 -34.33 -7.44 33.42
N TRP A 5 -34.01 -8.68 33.06
CA TRP A 5 -33.33 -9.02 31.80
C TRP A 5 -34.17 -8.67 30.57
N LYS A 6 -35.48 -9.00 30.56
CA LYS A 6 -36.36 -8.64 29.43
C LYS A 6 -36.45 -7.13 29.22
N CYS A 7 -36.49 -6.33 30.30
CA CYS A 7 -36.48 -4.88 30.22
C CYS A 7 -35.14 -4.33 29.70
N PHE A 8 -34.01 -4.85 30.19
CA PHE A 8 -32.67 -4.49 29.72
C PHE A 8 -32.47 -4.80 28.23
N VAL A 9 -32.78 -6.03 27.80
CA VAL A 9 -32.68 -6.44 26.38
C VAL A 9 -33.57 -5.55 25.50
N LYS A 10 -34.80 -5.20 25.92
CA LYS A 10 -35.65 -4.28 25.15
C LYS A 10 -35.09 -2.85 25.08
N LYS A 11 -34.40 -2.37 26.12
CA LYS A 11 -33.72 -1.05 26.12
C LYS A 11 -32.51 -1.00 25.17
N TYR A 12 -31.75 -2.09 25.08
CA TYR A 12 -30.55 -2.19 24.24
C TYR A 12 -30.79 -2.91 22.89
N GLN A 13 -32.03 -3.28 22.57
CA GLN A 13 -32.39 -4.07 21.37
C GLN A 13 -31.84 -3.45 20.09
N ASN A 14 -31.96 -2.14 19.90
CA ASN A 14 -31.44 -1.44 18.73
C ASN A 14 -29.91 -1.45 18.69
N PHE A 15 -29.22 -1.35 19.83
CA PHE A 15 -27.76 -1.49 19.91
C PHE A 15 -27.31 -2.93 19.60
N CYS A 16 -28.03 -3.94 20.07
CA CYS A 16 -27.75 -5.34 19.73
C CYS A 16 -27.96 -5.63 18.24
N ILE A 17 -29.00 -5.05 17.61
CA ILE A 17 -29.25 -5.18 16.17
C ILE A 17 -28.15 -4.48 15.36
N VAL A 18 -27.83 -3.22 15.69
CA VAL A 18 -26.76 -2.46 14.99
C VAL A 18 -25.39 -3.12 15.19
N SER A 19 -25.07 -3.58 16.40
CA SER A 19 -23.84 -4.33 16.67
C SER A 19 -23.80 -5.68 15.95
N GLY A 20 -24.95 -6.36 15.82
CA GLY A 20 -25.07 -7.61 15.06
C GLY A 20 -24.85 -7.40 13.56
N ILE A 21 -25.45 -6.35 12.98
CA ILE A 21 -25.26 -5.97 11.58
C ILE A 21 -23.81 -5.54 11.33
N ALA A 22 -23.23 -4.69 12.19
CA ALA A 22 -21.83 -4.31 12.10
C ALA A 22 -20.91 -5.53 12.22
N GLY A 23 -21.18 -6.44 13.16
CA GLY A 23 -20.46 -7.70 13.31
C GLY A 23 -20.56 -8.59 12.07
N PHE A 24 -21.74 -8.68 11.44
CA PHE A 24 -21.95 -9.46 10.22
C PHE A 24 -21.28 -8.84 8.98
N LEU A 25 -21.29 -7.51 8.86
CA LEU A 25 -20.58 -6.78 7.80
C LEU A 25 -19.05 -6.88 7.96
N LEU A 26 -18.56 -6.91 9.20
CA LEU A 26 -17.13 -7.07 9.51
C LEU A 26 -16.68 -8.55 9.48
N ALA A 27 -17.58 -9.51 9.70
CA ALA A 27 -17.29 -10.94 9.69
C ALA A 27 -16.48 -11.40 8.47
N PRO A 28 -16.85 -11.13 7.19
CA PRO A 28 -16.05 -11.57 6.05
C PRO A 28 -14.63 -10.97 6.00
N PHE A 29 -14.39 -9.83 6.65
CA PHE A 29 -13.06 -9.21 6.75
C PHE A 29 -12.24 -9.80 7.90
N LEU A 30 -12.84 -10.13 9.04
CA LEU A 30 -12.13 -10.76 10.16
C LEU A 30 -11.97 -12.29 9.99
N TRP A 31 -12.86 -12.96 9.26
CA TRP A 31 -12.84 -14.39 8.99
C TRP A 31 -11.46 -14.93 8.52
N PRO A 32 -10.78 -14.33 7.53
CA PRO A 32 -9.43 -14.78 7.15
C PRO A 32 -8.38 -14.60 8.26
N PHE A 33 -8.50 -13.59 9.13
CA PHE A 33 -7.60 -13.42 10.27
C PHE A 33 -7.87 -14.44 11.38
N PHE A 34 -9.14 -14.73 11.69
CA PHE A 34 -9.51 -15.80 12.62
C PHE A 34 -9.06 -17.17 12.11
N LEU A 35 -9.24 -17.46 10.82
CA LEU A 35 -8.70 -18.66 10.17
C LEU A 35 -7.18 -18.72 10.23
N ALA A 36 -6.48 -17.63 9.90
CA ALA A 36 -5.02 -17.58 9.97
C ALA A 36 -4.50 -17.83 11.39
N ILE A 37 -5.11 -17.21 12.41
CA ILE A 37 -4.78 -17.43 13.82
C ILE A 37 -5.05 -18.88 14.23
N LEU A 38 -6.23 -19.42 13.90
CA LEU A 38 -6.64 -20.78 14.27
C LEU A 38 -5.77 -21.85 13.59
N VAL A 39 -5.49 -21.71 12.30
CA VAL A 39 -4.60 -22.62 11.56
C VAL A 39 -3.17 -22.49 12.08
N ASN A 40 -2.68 -21.29 12.40
CA ASN A 40 -1.34 -21.11 12.96
C ASN A 40 -1.19 -21.68 14.37
N THR A 41 -2.19 -21.52 15.26
CA THR A 41 -2.15 -22.12 16.61
C THR A 41 -2.25 -23.64 16.55
N LEU A 42 -3.09 -24.21 15.68
CA LEU A 42 -3.13 -25.66 15.42
C LEU A 42 -1.80 -26.16 14.84
N SER A 43 -1.27 -25.48 13.82
CA SER A 43 -0.01 -25.82 13.14
C SER A 43 1.23 -25.68 14.04
N LEU A 44 1.18 -24.83 15.07
CA LEU A 44 2.22 -24.76 16.11
C LEU A 44 2.00 -25.82 17.20
N THR A 45 0.76 -26.08 17.60
CA THR A 45 0.42 -27.04 18.67
C THR A 45 0.77 -28.48 18.28
N VAL A 46 0.53 -28.89 17.03
CA VAL A 46 0.78 -30.26 16.58
C VAL A 46 2.27 -30.65 16.64
N PRO A 47 3.24 -29.89 16.07
CA PRO A 47 4.67 -30.16 16.22
C PRO A 47 5.15 -30.05 17.67
N VAL A 48 4.67 -29.06 18.45
CA VAL A 48 5.04 -28.92 19.87
C VAL A 48 4.59 -30.15 20.67
N LEU A 49 3.36 -30.64 20.44
CA LEU A 49 2.85 -31.85 21.08
C LEU A 49 3.60 -33.11 20.63
N LEU A 50 3.95 -33.21 19.35
CA LEU A 50 4.73 -34.34 18.82
C LEU A 50 6.15 -34.39 19.41
N VAL A 51 6.84 -33.25 19.49
CA VAL A 51 8.14 -33.12 20.14
C VAL A 51 8.03 -33.39 21.65
N TYR A 52 6.99 -32.89 22.31
CA TYR A 52 6.73 -33.19 23.72
C TYR A 52 6.52 -34.70 23.97
N LEU A 53 5.77 -35.38 23.10
CA LEU A 53 5.58 -36.84 23.16
C LEU A 53 6.90 -37.58 22.92
N LEU A 54 7.71 -37.20 21.93
CA LEU A 54 9.03 -37.78 21.71
C LEU A 54 9.95 -37.61 22.93
N VAL A 55 10.05 -36.40 23.49
CA VAL A 55 10.84 -36.13 24.70
C VAL A 55 10.30 -36.90 25.91
N CYS A 56 8.97 -37.05 26.05
CA CYS A 56 8.37 -37.87 27.10
C CYS A 56 8.68 -39.37 26.93
N GLN A 57 8.69 -39.90 25.71
CA GLN A 57 9.06 -41.29 25.44
C GLN A 57 10.55 -41.54 25.71
N LEU A 58 11.43 -40.63 25.28
CA LEU A 58 12.87 -40.70 25.59
C LEU A 58 13.14 -40.59 27.10
N LYS A 59 12.43 -39.71 27.82
CA LYS A 59 12.51 -39.61 29.30
C LYS A 59 11.94 -40.83 30.02
N LYS A 60 10.98 -41.56 29.44
CA LYS A 60 10.53 -42.86 29.95
C LYS A 60 11.60 -43.92 29.72
N LYS A 61 12.16 -44.03 28.51
CA LYS A 61 13.22 -45.01 28.18
C LYS A 61 14.47 -44.81 29.05
N GLN A 62 14.95 -43.57 29.21
CA GLN A 62 16.05 -43.29 30.14
C GLN A 62 15.69 -43.51 31.62
N LYS A 63 14.41 -43.58 32.01
CA LYS A 63 14.00 -44.00 33.37
C LYS A 63 13.86 -45.51 33.54
N GLU A 64 13.74 -46.26 32.44
CA GLU A 64 13.84 -47.71 32.42
C GLU A 64 15.31 -48.14 32.43
N GLU A 65 16.18 -47.44 31.69
CA GLU A 65 17.64 -47.69 31.68
C GLU A 65 18.39 -47.15 32.91
N LYS A 66 18.02 -46.00 33.49
CA LYS A 66 18.70 -45.46 34.70
C LYS A 66 18.22 -46.11 36.02
N LYS A 67 17.97 -47.42 35.99
CA LYS A 67 18.09 -48.27 37.17
C LYS A 67 19.46 -48.94 37.09
N GLU A 68 20.28 -48.67 38.10
CA GLU A 68 21.69 -49.10 38.25
C GLU A 68 22.72 -48.22 37.46
N PRO A 69 23.93 -47.98 38.02
CA PRO A 69 24.34 -46.58 38.26
C PRO A 69 25.81 -46.27 37.79
N PRO A 70 26.63 -45.38 38.40
CA PRO A 70 27.24 -44.28 37.63
C PRO A 70 28.79 -44.26 37.60
N THR A 71 29.40 -43.37 36.82
CA THR A 71 30.83 -43.02 36.90
C THR A 71 31.07 -41.56 36.45
N GLU A 72 32.25 -41.02 36.76
CA GLU A 72 32.51 -39.61 37.12
C GLU A 72 33.08 -38.69 36.01
N CYS A 73 33.15 -37.38 36.33
CA CYS A 73 34.11 -36.34 35.86
C CYS A 73 34.20 -35.97 34.35
N GLY A 74 34.61 -34.75 33.97
CA GLY A 74 34.86 -33.52 34.74
C GLY A 74 35.55 -32.41 33.91
N GLU A 75 35.38 -31.13 34.29
CA GLU A 75 36.19 -29.92 33.94
C GLU A 75 36.31 -29.51 32.44
N GLY A 76 36.68 -28.28 32.03
CA GLY A 76 36.90 -27.00 32.74
C GLY A 76 37.40 -25.85 31.80
N GLU A 77 37.17 -24.58 32.18
CA GLU A 77 37.77 -23.30 31.67
C GLU A 77 37.80 -22.97 30.14
N GLU A 78 38.40 -21.85 29.65
CA GLU A 78 38.06 -20.40 29.79
C GLU A 78 38.84 -19.60 28.68
N ARG A 79 38.69 -18.26 28.59
CA ARG A 79 39.61 -17.29 27.91
C ARG A 79 39.61 -17.19 26.36
N LYS A 80 40.09 -16.10 25.72
CA LYS A 80 39.88 -14.62 25.86
C LYS A 80 40.76 -13.86 24.82
N LYS A 81 40.20 -12.84 24.12
CA LYS A 81 40.87 -11.53 23.75
C LYS A 81 42.07 -11.58 22.73
N THR A 82 42.66 -10.51 22.13
CA THR A 82 42.46 -9.02 22.06
C THR A 82 43.27 -8.29 20.93
N VAL A 83 42.89 -7.05 20.56
CA VAL A 83 43.76 -5.85 20.23
C VAL A 83 44.52 -5.85 18.86
N THR A 84 44.87 -4.72 18.16
CA THR A 84 44.94 -3.24 18.41
C THR A 84 44.01 -2.46 17.40
N LYS A 85 44.09 -1.16 16.97
CA LYS A 85 44.87 0.11 17.11
C LYS A 85 43.87 1.27 16.75
N LYS A 86 43.78 2.48 17.34
CA LYS A 86 44.63 3.72 17.33
C LYS A 86 44.92 4.29 15.90
N VAL A 87 44.84 5.60 15.56
CA VAL A 87 44.70 6.91 16.29
C VAL A 87 44.43 8.06 15.24
N GLN A 88 43.96 9.32 15.42
CA GLN A 88 43.20 10.12 16.44
C GLN A 88 42.62 11.43 15.77
N GLU A 89 42.03 12.36 16.56
CA GLU A 89 41.76 13.85 16.45
C GLU A 89 42.19 14.74 15.24
N LYS A 90 41.66 15.98 14.98
CA LYS A 90 40.87 17.00 15.77
C LYS A 90 40.12 18.05 14.88
N LYS A 91 39.19 18.82 15.50
CA LYS A 91 38.74 20.27 15.34
C LYS A 91 39.21 21.13 14.11
N GLU A 92 38.53 22.18 13.60
CA GLU A 92 37.26 22.91 13.88
C GLU A 92 36.83 23.82 12.69
N THR A 93 35.70 24.55 12.78
CA THR A 93 35.16 25.53 11.79
C THR A 93 35.24 26.99 12.33
N PRO A 94 34.67 28.10 11.76
CA PRO A 94 33.87 28.33 10.52
C PRO A 94 34.19 29.67 9.74
N ILE A 95 33.27 30.10 8.84
CA ILE A 95 32.84 31.50 8.48
C ILE A 95 32.99 32.00 7.01
N HIS A 96 31.84 32.42 6.44
CA HIS A 96 31.58 33.33 5.28
C HIS A 96 31.95 32.86 3.85
N GLN A 97 31.37 33.42 2.76
CA GLN A 97 30.60 34.68 2.58
C GLN A 97 29.39 34.55 1.60
N LYS A 98 28.64 35.64 1.32
CA LYS A 98 27.37 35.66 0.56
C LYS A 98 27.13 37.02 -0.14
N PRO A 99 26.62 37.07 -1.39
CA PRO A 99 25.33 37.76 -1.70
C PRO A 99 24.48 36.97 -2.75
N LYS A 100 23.15 37.13 -3.00
CA LYS A 100 22.25 38.31 -3.20
C LYS A 100 22.52 39.02 -4.57
N GLN A 101 21.58 39.38 -5.45
CA GLN A 101 20.12 39.67 -5.35
C GLN A 101 19.25 39.27 -6.58
N GLU A 102 17.95 39.17 -6.30
CA GLU A 102 16.72 39.54 -7.06
C GLU A 102 16.79 40.28 -8.42
N ILE A 103 15.90 39.87 -9.36
CA ILE A 103 15.19 40.74 -10.33
C ILE A 103 13.68 40.36 -10.31
N LYS A 104 12.78 41.29 -10.67
CA LYS A 104 11.31 41.18 -10.44
C LYS A 104 10.45 41.38 -11.70
N LYS A 105 9.23 40.83 -11.62
CA LYS A 105 7.99 41.06 -12.42
C LYS A 105 7.96 42.20 -13.47
N ALA A 106 7.57 41.87 -14.70
CA ALA A 106 6.54 42.51 -15.56
C ALA A 106 6.38 41.67 -16.87
N VAL A 107 5.41 41.80 -17.79
CA VAL A 107 4.24 42.69 -17.96
C VAL A 107 3.01 41.83 -18.40
N GLU A 108 1.81 42.36 -18.21
CA GLU A 108 0.49 41.89 -18.69
C GLU A 108 0.26 42.09 -20.22
N MET A 109 -0.56 41.24 -20.89
CA MET A 109 -1.68 41.66 -21.79
C MET A 109 -2.44 40.51 -22.53
N LYS A 110 -3.79 40.61 -22.49
CA LYS A 110 -4.83 40.49 -23.56
C LYS A 110 -4.68 39.51 -24.75
N LYS A 111 -5.75 39.07 -25.43
CA LYS A 111 -7.20 38.81 -25.15
C LYS A 111 -7.81 38.16 -26.42
N LYS A 112 -8.44 36.98 -26.30
CA LYS A 112 -9.59 36.46 -27.08
C LYS A 112 -9.92 35.07 -26.48
N GLU A 113 -11.12 34.72 -26.00
CA GLU A 113 -12.52 35.04 -26.37
C GLU A 113 -13.00 34.27 -27.60
N GLU A 114 -13.51 33.06 -27.35
CA GLU A 114 -14.60 32.42 -28.11
C GLU A 114 -15.34 31.42 -27.19
N THR A 115 -16.63 31.21 -27.45
CA THR A 115 -17.62 30.60 -26.53
C THR A 115 -17.78 29.09 -26.75
N ILE A 116 -18.10 28.30 -25.70
CA ILE A 116 -18.89 27.02 -25.69
C ILE A 116 -18.67 26.24 -24.36
N PRO A 117 -19.73 25.67 -23.73
CA PRO A 117 -20.72 26.32 -22.89
C PRO A 117 -20.48 26.05 -21.37
N ASP A 118 -21.38 26.52 -20.50
CA ASP A 118 -21.34 26.25 -19.05
C ASP A 118 -21.44 24.74 -18.74
N LEU A 119 -20.38 24.17 -18.14
CA LEU A 119 -20.47 22.88 -17.45
C LEU A 119 -20.81 23.16 -15.98
N PRO A 120 -21.98 22.71 -15.47
CA PRO A 120 -22.47 23.16 -14.18
C PRO A 120 -21.49 22.82 -13.06
N LYS A 121 -21.33 23.75 -12.11
CA LYS A 121 -20.54 23.59 -10.87
C LYS A 121 -21.23 22.61 -9.90
N LYS A 122 -21.41 21.37 -10.35
CA LYS A 122 -21.80 20.22 -9.54
C LYS A 122 -20.78 20.10 -8.41
N GLN A 123 -21.26 20.16 -7.17
CA GLN A 123 -20.39 20.03 -6.00
C GLN A 123 -19.63 18.70 -6.13
N LEU A 124 -18.30 18.75 -6.16
CA LEU A 124 -17.46 17.57 -6.29
C LEU A 124 -17.56 16.78 -4.99
N ASN A 125 -17.93 15.50 -5.08
CA ASN A 125 -17.94 14.64 -3.90
C ASN A 125 -16.51 14.47 -3.37
N GLU A 126 -16.35 14.14 -2.09
CA GLU A 126 -15.04 13.94 -1.46
C GLU A 126 -14.14 12.96 -2.26
N ALA A 127 -14.71 11.88 -2.80
CA ALA A 127 -14.01 10.93 -3.66
C ALA A 127 -13.53 11.52 -5.01
N ASP A 128 -14.23 12.51 -5.56
CA ASP A 128 -13.82 13.23 -6.77
C ASP A 128 -12.69 14.23 -6.46
N ILE A 129 -12.77 14.89 -5.30
CA ILE A 129 -11.71 15.76 -4.76
C ILE A 129 -10.44 14.94 -4.49
N ALA A 130 -10.58 13.76 -3.87
CA ALA A 130 -9.46 12.84 -3.63
C ALA A 130 -8.81 12.37 -4.94
N ALA A 131 -9.62 11.99 -5.95
CA ALA A 131 -9.11 11.58 -7.26
C ALA A 131 -8.36 12.72 -7.98
N LYS A 132 -8.88 13.95 -7.92
CA LYS A 132 -8.22 15.15 -8.45
C LYS A 132 -6.91 15.47 -7.71
N ASN A 133 -6.91 15.39 -6.38
CA ASN A 133 -5.72 15.62 -5.56
C ASN A 133 -4.63 14.58 -5.81
N TRP A 134 -5.00 13.31 -5.99
CA TRP A 134 -4.09 12.24 -6.41
C TRP A 134 -3.49 12.53 -7.79
N TYR A 135 -4.28 13.01 -8.75
CA TYR A 135 -3.78 13.37 -10.08
C TYR A 135 -2.75 14.51 -10.00
N LEU A 136 -3.10 15.59 -9.30
CA LEU A 136 -2.24 16.78 -9.18
C LEU A 136 -0.93 16.50 -8.41
N ARG A 137 -0.94 15.54 -7.48
CA ARG A 137 0.23 15.17 -6.67
C ARG A 137 1.14 14.14 -7.35
N GLU A 138 0.57 13.13 -8.01
CA GLU A 138 1.33 11.96 -8.46
C GLU A 138 0.90 11.46 -9.84
N GLY A 139 -0.40 11.47 -10.14
CA GLY A 139 -0.93 10.97 -11.41
C GLY A 139 -0.30 11.66 -12.62
N ARG A 140 -0.24 13.00 -12.59
CA ARG A 140 0.33 13.86 -13.63
C ARG A 140 1.76 13.44 -14.04
N GLU A 141 2.65 13.32 -13.07
CA GLU A 141 4.06 12.94 -13.32
C GLU A 141 4.17 11.50 -13.83
N ARG A 142 3.35 10.59 -13.29
CA ARG A 142 3.30 9.19 -13.74
C ARG A 142 2.81 9.08 -15.19
N PHE A 143 1.74 9.80 -15.57
CA PHE A 143 1.27 9.88 -16.96
C PHE A 143 2.33 10.48 -17.89
N LEU A 144 3.00 11.57 -17.46
CA LEU A 144 4.08 12.20 -18.22
C LEU A 144 5.28 11.25 -18.44
N HIS A 145 5.75 10.58 -17.38
CA HIS A 145 6.84 9.60 -17.46
C HIS A 145 6.51 8.44 -18.41
N ILE A 146 5.30 7.88 -18.31
CA ILE A 146 4.84 6.80 -19.20
C ILE A 146 4.78 7.30 -20.65
N SER A 147 4.26 8.50 -20.90
CA SER A 147 4.18 9.05 -22.25
C SER A 147 5.56 9.36 -22.87
N LYS A 148 6.54 9.82 -22.08
CA LYS A 148 7.92 10.03 -22.54
C LYS A 148 8.65 8.72 -22.83
N LYS A 149 8.43 7.68 -22.01
CA LYS A 149 8.96 6.33 -22.26
C LYS A 149 8.40 5.75 -23.57
N LEU A 150 7.10 5.92 -23.82
CA LEU A 150 6.45 5.41 -25.03
C LEU A 150 6.77 6.23 -26.27
N GLU A 151 6.95 7.54 -26.16
CA GLU A 151 7.47 8.42 -27.22
C GLU A 151 8.84 7.94 -27.73
N ALA A 152 9.74 7.48 -26.84
CA ALA A 152 11.00 6.86 -27.22
C ALA A 152 10.87 5.47 -27.88
N GLU A 153 9.74 4.78 -27.68
CA GLU A 153 9.35 3.57 -28.43
C GLU A 153 8.53 3.91 -29.71
N GLY A 154 8.35 5.20 -30.06
CA GLY A 154 7.56 5.68 -31.20
C GLY A 154 6.03 5.63 -31.01
N ILE A 155 5.56 5.43 -29.77
CA ILE A 155 4.15 5.14 -29.44
C ILE A 155 3.50 6.32 -28.74
N SER A 156 2.52 6.95 -29.40
CA SER A 156 1.78 8.11 -28.87
C SER A 156 0.57 7.77 -27.98
N SER A 157 0.17 6.49 -27.90
CA SER A 157 -1.07 6.09 -27.21
C SER A 157 -0.96 4.82 -26.36
N PHE A 158 -1.67 4.80 -25.24
CA PHE A 158 -1.77 3.65 -24.33
C PHE A 158 -3.14 3.59 -23.64
N SER A 159 -3.52 2.41 -23.19
CA SER A 159 -4.71 2.18 -22.36
C SER A 159 -4.32 2.03 -20.89
N VAL A 160 -5.16 2.52 -19.98
CA VAL A 160 -5.08 2.26 -18.53
C VAL A 160 -6.32 1.50 -18.08
N GLY A 161 -6.13 0.34 -17.44
CA GLY A 161 -7.20 -0.49 -16.90
C GLY A 161 -7.76 -0.01 -15.56
N LYS A 162 -8.81 -0.71 -15.06
CA LYS A 162 -9.35 -0.50 -13.71
C LYS A 162 -8.36 -0.85 -12.58
N ASP A 163 -7.36 -1.65 -12.90
CA ASP A 163 -6.23 -2.09 -12.08
C ASP A 163 -5.04 -1.11 -12.13
N GLY A 164 -5.17 0.02 -12.85
CA GLY A 164 -4.08 0.96 -13.08
C GLY A 164 -2.99 0.43 -14.02
N LEU A 165 -3.16 -0.75 -14.64
CA LEU A 165 -2.15 -1.30 -15.53
C LEU A 165 -2.18 -0.60 -16.88
N CYS A 166 -0.98 -0.25 -17.39
CA CYS A 166 -0.84 0.44 -18.66
C CYS A 166 -0.44 -0.53 -19.77
N THR A 167 -1.22 -0.55 -20.85
CA THR A 167 -1.01 -1.44 -22.00
C THR A 167 -0.96 -0.68 -23.31
N ILE A 168 -0.04 -1.05 -24.20
CA ILE A 168 0.00 -0.60 -25.60
C ILE A 168 -0.62 -1.66 -26.51
N ARG A 169 -1.07 -1.24 -27.69
CA ARG A 169 -1.36 -2.16 -28.81
C ARG A 169 -0.04 -2.48 -29.53
N THR A 170 0.07 -3.71 -30.01
CA THR A 170 1.21 -4.23 -30.77
C THR A 170 0.65 -5.17 -31.85
N GLU A 171 1.42 -5.48 -32.90
CA GLU A 171 1.01 -6.41 -33.96
C GLU A 171 0.48 -7.75 -33.40
N LYS A 172 1.16 -8.28 -32.38
CA LYS A 172 0.84 -9.54 -31.70
C LYS A 172 -0.20 -9.39 -30.57
N GLY A 173 -0.95 -8.29 -30.50
CA GLY A 173 -2.01 -8.06 -29.52
C GLY A 173 -1.76 -6.86 -28.58
N PHE A 174 -1.62 -7.12 -27.28
CA PHE A 174 -1.41 -6.08 -26.26
C PHE A 174 -0.24 -6.40 -25.33
N ARG A 175 0.59 -5.39 -25.05
CA ARG A 175 1.78 -5.49 -24.18
C ARG A 175 1.63 -4.55 -22.98
N ARG A 176 1.87 -5.04 -21.76
CA ARG A 176 1.95 -4.20 -20.55
C ARG A 176 3.29 -3.45 -20.52
N VAL A 177 3.27 -2.15 -20.25
CA VAL A 177 4.44 -1.25 -20.33
C VAL A 177 4.77 -0.50 -19.04
N ALA A 178 3.76 -0.33 -18.17
CA ALA A 178 3.85 0.34 -16.88
C ALA A 178 2.68 -0.06 -15.96
N ALA A 179 2.66 0.50 -14.75
CA ALA A 179 1.52 0.44 -13.83
C ALA A 179 1.44 1.75 -13.03
N VAL A 180 0.23 2.29 -12.92
CA VAL A 180 -0.10 3.48 -12.15
C VAL A 180 -0.74 3.00 -10.84
N ARG A 181 0.06 2.93 -9.76
CA ARG A 181 -0.42 2.54 -8.43
C ARG A 181 -1.54 3.48 -7.96
N ASP A 182 -2.47 2.98 -7.15
CA ASP A 182 -3.48 3.80 -6.47
C ASP A 182 -4.38 4.61 -7.41
N PHE A 183 -4.47 4.18 -8.68
CA PHE A 183 -5.24 4.84 -9.72
C PHE A 183 -6.74 4.88 -9.34
N PRO A 184 -7.39 6.06 -9.27
CA PRO A 184 -8.79 6.20 -8.86
C PRO A 184 -9.74 5.73 -9.97
N ALA A 185 -9.81 4.41 -10.14
CA ALA A 185 -10.40 3.72 -11.29
C ALA A 185 -11.91 3.90 -11.46
N ASP A 186 -12.63 4.30 -10.42
CA ASP A 186 -14.06 4.64 -10.50
C ASP A 186 -14.30 6.13 -10.77
N ARG A 187 -13.28 6.98 -10.63
CA ARG A 187 -13.33 8.42 -10.91
C ARG A 187 -12.54 8.83 -12.15
N ARG A 188 -12.31 7.91 -13.10
CA ARG A 188 -11.57 8.16 -14.36
C ARG A 188 -12.11 9.33 -15.19
N ILE A 189 -13.39 9.70 -15.04
CA ILE A 189 -13.97 10.88 -15.68
C ILE A 189 -13.29 12.17 -15.18
N VAL A 190 -13.06 12.29 -13.87
CA VAL A 190 -12.35 13.44 -13.26
C VAL A 190 -10.90 13.50 -13.77
N ILE A 191 -10.24 12.34 -13.87
CA ILE A 191 -8.86 12.22 -14.38
C ILE A 191 -8.79 12.60 -15.86
N LYS A 192 -9.76 12.16 -16.68
CA LYS A 192 -9.92 12.59 -18.08
C LYS A 192 -10.03 14.11 -18.18
N THR A 193 -10.90 14.73 -17.38
CA THR A 193 -11.11 16.19 -17.42
C THR A 193 -9.83 16.96 -17.08
N GLU A 194 -9.05 16.54 -16.07
CA GLU A 194 -7.80 17.23 -15.73
C GLU A 194 -6.68 16.97 -16.77
N LEU A 195 -6.56 15.74 -17.31
CA LEU A 195 -5.63 15.40 -18.40
C LEU A 195 -5.90 16.22 -19.68
N GLU A 196 -7.16 16.37 -20.08
CA GLU A 196 -7.53 17.11 -21.28
C GLU A 196 -7.45 18.64 -21.09
N LYS A 197 -7.68 19.11 -19.86
CA LYS A 197 -7.47 20.52 -19.46
C LYS A 197 -6.00 20.95 -19.53
N GLU A 198 -5.05 20.02 -19.40
CA GLU A 198 -3.63 20.29 -19.66
C GLU A 198 -3.27 20.34 -21.16
N GLY A 199 -4.21 20.04 -22.05
CA GLY A 199 -4.06 20.16 -23.51
C GLY A 199 -3.20 19.09 -24.19
N GLY A 200 -2.13 18.62 -23.54
CA GLY A 200 -1.15 17.66 -24.07
C GLY A 200 -1.66 16.23 -24.27
N TYR A 201 -2.85 15.89 -23.77
CA TYR A 201 -3.47 14.59 -23.95
C TYR A 201 -4.92 14.71 -24.44
N SER A 202 -5.34 13.68 -25.17
CA SER A 202 -6.75 13.39 -25.51
C SER A 202 -7.12 12.04 -24.89
N VAL A 203 -8.30 11.94 -24.28
CA VAL A 203 -8.63 10.80 -23.41
C VAL A 203 -9.99 10.18 -23.76
N LYS A 204 -9.98 8.94 -24.28
CA LYS A 204 -11.18 8.18 -24.66
C LYS A 204 -11.44 7.05 -23.67
N ILE A 205 -12.51 7.17 -22.89
CA ILE A 205 -12.97 6.08 -22.01
C ILE A 205 -13.70 5.04 -22.86
N SER A 206 -13.37 3.76 -22.70
CA SER A 206 -14.02 2.64 -23.39
C SER A 206 -14.17 1.46 -22.43
N GLY A 207 -15.40 1.28 -21.91
CA GLY A 207 -15.72 0.23 -20.93
C GLY A 207 -14.82 0.28 -19.68
N ARG A 208 -14.02 -0.78 -19.48
CA ARG A 208 -13.07 -0.90 -18.36
C ARG A 208 -11.78 -0.10 -18.53
N TYR A 209 -11.50 0.42 -19.72
CA TYR A 209 -10.22 1.06 -20.06
C TYR A 209 -10.36 2.58 -20.27
N MET A 210 -9.26 3.29 -20.09
CA MET A 210 -9.09 4.70 -20.42
C MET A 210 -7.92 4.83 -21.38
N TRP A 211 -8.20 5.13 -22.64
CA TRP A 211 -7.18 5.37 -23.66
C TRP A 211 -6.68 6.81 -23.55
N VAL A 212 -5.37 6.96 -23.40
CA VAL A 212 -4.67 8.25 -23.34
C VAL A 212 -3.79 8.32 -24.59
N THR A 213 -4.07 9.28 -25.45
CA THR A 213 -3.29 9.58 -26.65
C THR A 213 -2.70 10.97 -26.50
N ARG A 214 -1.37 11.07 -26.54
CA ARG A 214 -0.64 12.34 -26.52
C ARG A 214 -0.87 13.09 -27.84
N ARG A 215 -0.99 14.41 -27.74
CA ARG A 215 -0.98 15.34 -28.88
C ARG A 215 0.44 15.83 -29.17
#